data_AF-A0A5N4CLZ7-F1
#
_entry.id   AF-A0A5N4CLZ7-F1
#
_cell.length_a   1.000
_cell.length_b   1.000
_cell.length_c   1.000
_cell.angle_alpha   90.00
_cell.angle_beta   90.00
_cell.angle_gamma   90.00
#
_symmetry.space_group_name_H-M   'P 1'
#
loop_
_entity.id
_entity.type
_entity.pdbx_description
1 polymer ?
#
loop_
_entity_poly.entity_id
_entity_poly.type
_entity_poly.pdbx_seq_one_letter_code
_entity_poly.pdbx_strand_id
1 'polypeptide(L)'
;MERLCNDLYVDSTEFLVLLLAWKFQAATICKVTRKEFFHGCKTVSADSIDGICARFPSLLTEAKQEDKFKNLYQLTSQFGQDSEEGQQSLHREIAITLWKLVFTQNGPPVFDQWLNFLTENPLRIKGISRGTWNMFLLSLR
;
A
#
# COMPACT_ATOMS: atom_id res chain seq x y z
N MET A 1 -1.84 -8.78 -12.64
CA MET A 1 -2.48 -7.78 -11.76
C MET A 1 -3.53 -6.99 -12.51
N GLU A 2 -3.18 -6.39 -13.65
CA GLU A 2 -4.08 -5.58 -14.48
C GLU A 2 -5.41 -6.28 -14.83
N ARG A 3 -5.39 -7.52 -15.33
CA ARG A 3 -6.63 -8.27 -15.61
C ARG A 3 -7.53 -8.44 -14.37
N LEU A 4 -6.94 -8.73 -13.22
CA LEU A 4 -7.70 -8.85 -11.97
C LEU A 4 -8.29 -7.50 -11.54
N CYS A 5 -7.57 -6.39 -11.73
CA CYS A 5 -8.09 -5.05 -11.44
C CYS A 5 -9.26 -4.70 -12.37
N ASN A 6 -9.14 -5.03 -13.67
CA ASN A 6 -10.21 -4.86 -14.64
C ASN A 6 -11.45 -5.68 -14.27
N ASP A 7 -11.28 -6.95 -13.90
CA ASP A 7 -12.39 -7.82 -13.49
C ASP A 7 -13.08 -7.30 -12.22
N LEU A 8 -12.31 -6.69 -11.30
CA LEU A 8 -12.81 -6.08 -10.07
C LEU A 8 -13.37 -4.66 -10.27
N TYR A 9 -13.31 -4.11 -11.49
CA TYR A 9 -13.70 -2.73 -11.81
C TYR A 9 -13.00 -1.66 -10.95
N VAL A 10 -11.72 -1.88 -10.62
CA VAL A 10 -10.89 -0.94 -9.84
C VAL A 10 -9.67 -0.54 -10.66
N ASP A 11 -9.27 0.72 -10.56
CA ASP A 11 -8.01 1.15 -11.16
C ASP A 11 -6.81 0.56 -10.39
N SER A 12 -5.76 0.18 -11.13
CA SER A 12 -4.55 -0.43 -10.56
C SER A 12 -3.83 0.45 -9.51
N THR A 13 -4.12 1.75 -9.53
CA THR A 13 -3.57 2.75 -8.60
C THR A 13 -4.53 3.11 -7.48
N GLU A 14 -5.68 2.45 -7.35
CA GLU A 14 -6.62 2.73 -6.27
C GLU A 14 -6.22 2.15 -4.92
N PHE A 15 -6.69 2.80 -3.86
CA PHE A 15 -6.53 2.31 -2.49
C PHE A 15 -7.10 0.90 -2.30
N LEU A 16 -8.14 0.53 -3.05
CA LEU A 16 -8.73 -0.81 -3.00
C LEU A 16 -7.72 -1.90 -3.41
N VAL A 17 -6.89 -1.63 -4.41
CA VAL A 17 -5.84 -2.56 -4.84
C VAL A 17 -4.77 -2.72 -3.76
N LEU A 18 -4.44 -1.63 -3.06
CA LEU A 18 -3.55 -1.68 -1.90
C LEU A 18 -4.14 -2.52 -0.76
N LEU A 19 -5.44 -2.41 -0.49
CA LEU A 19 -6.13 -3.23 0.52
C LEU A 19 -6.13 -4.72 0.15
N LEU A 20 -6.29 -5.05 -1.13
CA LEU A 20 -6.18 -6.43 -1.60
C LEU A 20 -4.77 -6.96 -1.43
N ALA A 21 -3.76 -6.19 -1.84
CA ALA A 21 -2.36 -6.56 -1.64
C ALA A 21 -2.04 -6.79 -0.16
N TRP A 22 -2.60 -5.96 0.73
CA TRP A 22 -2.51 -6.15 2.17
C TRP A 22 -3.18 -7.44 2.66
N LYS A 23 -4.40 -7.73 2.23
CA LYS A 23 -5.09 -8.97 2.62
C LYS A 23 -4.46 -10.22 2.04
N PHE A 24 -3.83 -10.10 0.88
CA PHE A 24 -3.17 -11.20 0.20
C PHE A 24 -1.74 -11.39 0.70
N GLN A 25 -1.26 -10.49 1.57
CA GLN A 25 0.11 -10.43 2.08
C GLN A 25 1.12 -10.46 0.93
N ALA A 26 0.84 -9.67 -0.11
CA ALA A 26 1.68 -9.60 -1.30
C ALA A 26 3.09 -9.12 -0.91
N ALA A 27 4.11 -9.82 -1.40
CA ALA A 27 5.50 -9.42 -1.18
C ALA A 27 5.95 -8.26 -2.08
N THR A 28 5.40 -8.17 -3.29
CA THR A 28 5.85 -7.25 -4.34
C THR A 28 4.69 -6.40 -4.85
N ILE A 29 4.96 -5.11 -5.13
CA ILE A 29 3.95 -4.23 -5.73
C ILE A 29 3.50 -4.76 -7.09
N CYS A 30 2.21 -4.61 -7.41
CA CYS A 30 1.63 -5.01 -8.68
C CYS A 30 1.85 -6.49 -9.08
N LYS A 31 2.23 -7.36 -8.13
CA LYS A 31 2.44 -8.79 -8.36
C LYS A 31 1.80 -9.58 -7.23
N VAL A 32 1.00 -10.56 -7.61
CA VAL A 32 0.39 -11.51 -6.68
C VAL A 32 0.69 -12.90 -7.21
N THR A 33 1.40 -13.69 -6.41
CA THR A 33 1.67 -15.10 -6.67
C THR A 33 0.42 -15.92 -6.45
N ARG A 34 0.37 -17.13 -7.03
CA ARG A 34 -0.74 -18.06 -6.80
C ARG A 34 -0.97 -18.33 -5.30
N LYS A 35 0.10 -18.47 -4.51
CA LYS A 35 -0.03 -18.75 -3.07
C LYS A 35 -0.69 -17.59 -2.33
N GLU A 36 -0.24 -16.36 -2.58
CA GLU A 36 -0.81 -15.13 -2.01
C GLU A 36 -2.27 -14.95 -2.42
N PHE A 37 -2.60 -15.19 -3.69
CA PHE A 37 -3.98 -15.09 -4.19
C PHE A 37 -4.92 -16.05 -3.47
N PHE A 38 -4.56 -17.34 -3.40
CA PHE A 38 -5.41 -18.35 -2.75
C PHE A 38 -5.52 -18.12 -1.24
N HIS A 39 -4.43 -17.70 -0.59
CA HIS A 39 -4.45 -17.36 0.84
C HIS A 39 -5.31 -16.12 1.11
N GLY A 40 -5.16 -15.09 0.27
CA GLY A 40 -5.91 -13.85 0.33
C GLY A 40 -7.41 -14.06 0.15
N CYS A 41 -7.82 -14.81 -0.87
CA CYS A 41 -9.22 -15.18 -1.11
C CYS A 41 -9.85 -15.89 0.09
N LYS A 42 -9.12 -16.84 0.72
CA LYS A 42 -9.57 -17.48 1.97
C LYS A 42 -9.70 -16.48 3.11
N THR A 43 -8.73 -15.57 3.25
CA THR A 43 -8.71 -14.54 4.31
C THR A 43 -9.89 -13.58 4.19
N VAL A 44 -10.24 -13.17 2.97
CA VAL A 44 -11.42 -12.32 2.72
C VAL A 44 -12.73 -13.11 2.61
N SER A 45 -12.67 -14.44 2.72
CA SER A 45 -13.82 -15.34 2.58
C SER A 45 -14.62 -15.04 1.30
N ALA A 46 -13.91 -15.05 0.16
CA ALA A 46 -14.46 -14.88 -1.17
C ALA A 46 -13.81 -15.86 -2.16
N ASP A 47 -14.60 -16.45 -3.04
CA ASP A 47 -14.18 -17.40 -4.07
C ASP A 47 -14.58 -16.95 -5.49
N SER A 48 -15.15 -15.76 -5.62
CA SER A 48 -15.58 -15.12 -6.86
C SER A 48 -15.18 -13.64 -6.87
N ILE A 49 -15.12 -13.05 -8.06
CA ILE A 49 -14.86 -11.61 -8.26
C ILE A 49 -15.90 -10.77 -7.50
N ASP A 50 -17.19 -11.09 -7.66
CA ASP A 50 -18.27 -10.42 -6.95
C ASP A 50 -18.13 -10.54 -5.42
N GLY A 51 -17.71 -11.72 -4.94
CA GLY A 51 -17.43 -11.96 -3.54
C GLY A 51 -16.30 -11.07 -3.00
N ILE A 52 -15.25 -10.84 -3.78
CA ILE A 52 -14.16 -9.92 -3.41
C ILE A 52 -14.68 -8.48 -3.37
N CYS A 53 -15.42 -8.05 -4.40
CA CYS A 53 -16.01 -6.71 -4.47
C CYS A 53 -16.92 -6.42 -3.28
N ALA A 54 -17.75 -7.40 -2.87
CA ALA A 54 -18.62 -7.28 -1.72
C ALA A 54 -17.88 -7.07 -0.38
N ARG A 55 -16.58 -7.42 -0.31
CA ARG A 55 -15.76 -7.19 0.88
C ARG A 55 -15.14 -5.80 0.95
N PHE A 56 -15.06 -5.05 -0.15
CA PHE A 56 -14.43 -3.72 -0.15
C PHE A 56 -14.93 -2.77 0.95
N PRO A 57 -16.25 -2.60 1.19
CA PRO A 57 -16.73 -1.72 2.25
C PRO A 57 -16.21 -2.12 3.65
N SER A 58 -16.15 -3.43 3.92
CA SER A 58 -15.63 -3.96 5.18
C SER A 58 -14.12 -3.74 5.31
N LEU A 59 -13.37 -3.93 4.22
CA LEU A 59 -11.91 -3.71 4.18
C LEU A 59 -11.54 -2.24 4.37
N LEU A 60 -12.30 -1.33 3.74
CA LEU A 60 -12.17 0.11 3.93
C LEU A 60 -12.36 0.49 5.40
N THR A 61 -13.37 -0.08 6.06
CA THR A 61 -13.67 0.16 7.48
C THR A 61 -12.59 -0.42 8.39
N GLU A 62 -12.10 -1.63 8.11
CA GLU A 62 -11.02 -2.27 8.87
C GLU A 62 -9.73 -1.44 8.79
N ALA A 63 -9.41 -0.88 7.61
CA ALA A 63 -8.20 -0.08 7.41
C ALA A 63 -8.18 1.24 8.20
N LYS A 64 -9.34 1.72 8.69
CA LYS A 64 -9.42 2.90 9.58
C LYS A 64 -9.00 2.59 11.02
N GLN A 65 -9.04 1.33 11.44
CA GLN A 65 -8.67 0.94 12.79
C GLN A 65 -7.17 1.15 13.00
N GLU A 66 -6.77 1.78 14.10
CA GLU A 66 -5.39 2.24 14.30
C GLU A 66 -4.35 1.11 14.15
N ASP A 67 -4.61 -0.05 14.76
CA ASP A 67 -3.68 -1.20 14.69
C ASP A 67 -3.62 -1.83 13.31
N LYS A 68 -4.75 -1.82 12.58
CA LYS A 68 -4.84 -2.35 11.22
C LYS A 68 -4.17 -1.40 10.23
N PHE A 69 -4.35 -0.11 10.41
CA PHE A 69 -3.66 0.93 9.66
C PHE A 69 -2.15 0.82 9.83
N LYS A 70 -1.64 0.65 11.06
CA LYS A 70 -0.20 0.42 11.31
C LYS A 70 0.31 -0.79 10.54
N ASN A 71 -0.46 -1.88 10.54
CA ASN A 71 -0.09 -3.10 9.81
C ASN A 71 -0.08 -2.89 8.28
N LEU A 72 -1.10 -2.21 7.73
CA LEU A 72 -1.16 -1.82 6.33
C LEU A 72 0.03 -0.92 5.93
N TYR A 73 0.33 0.08 6.76
CA TYR A 73 1.44 1.01 6.57
C TYR A 73 2.80 0.29 6.54
N GLN A 74 2.99 -0.67 7.45
CA GLN A 74 4.19 -1.50 7.51
C GLN A 74 4.33 -2.42 6.30
N LEU A 75 3.23 -3.03 5.84
CA LEU A 75 3.24 -3.86 4.63
C LEU A 75 3.59 -3.03 3.40
N THR A 76 3.03 -1.81 3.29
CA THR A 76 3.30 -0.92 2.15
C THR A 76 4.79 -0.55 2.05
N SER A 77 5.48 -0.42 3.18
CA SER A 77 6.93 -0.17 3.21
C SER A 77 7.78 -1.32 2.66
N GLN A 78 7.25 -2.55 2.68
CA GLN A 78 7.96 -3.75 2.21
C GLN A 78 7.95 -3.85 0.69
N PHE A 79 7.00 -3.20 0.01
CA PHE A 79 6.89 -3.22 -1.45
C PHE A 79 8.10 -2.65 -2.19
N GLY A 80 8.93 -1.83 -1.54
CA GLY A 80 10.18 -1.34 -2.13
C GLY A 80 11.42 -2.10 -1.73
N GLN A 81 11.26 -3.19 -0.97
CA GLN A 81 12.32 -4.16 -0.78
C GLN A 81 12.25 -5.11 -1.97
N ASP A 82 12.72 -4.63 -3.13
CA ASP A 82 12.84 -5.53 -4.27
C ASP A 82 13.89 -6.57 -3.90
N SER A 83 13.40 -7.78 -3.63
CA SER A 83 14.19 -8.86 -3.04
C SER A 83 15.25 -9.37 -4.02
N GLU A 84 15.10 -9.04 -5.30
CA GLU A 84 15.96 -9.47 -6.40
C GLU A 84 17.16 -8.52 -6.62
N GLU A 85 17.05 -7.23 -6.26
CA GLU A 85 18.09 -6.22 -6.53
C GLU A 85 18.87 -5.76 -5.28
N GLY A 86 18.50 -6.24 -4.08
CA GLY A 86 19.15 -5.86 -2.82
C GLY A 86 18.92 -4.40 -2.41
N GLN A 87 18.02 -3.70 -3.10
CA GLN A 87 17.72 -2.29 -2.88
C GLN A 87 16.84 -2.15 -1.62
N GLN A 88 17.41 -1.58 -0.55
CA GLN A 88 16.72 -1.40 0.74
C GLN A 88 15.87 -0.12 0.84
N SER A 89 15.71 0.60 -0.28
CA SER A 89 15.03 1.90 -0.33
C SER A 89 14.07 1.99 -1.50
N LEU A 90 12.83 2.37 -1.23
CA LEU A 90 11.83 2.73 -2.23
C LEU A 90 12.33 3.89 -3.09
N HIS A 91 12.16 3.82 -4.41
CA HIS A 91 12.31 5.01 -5.24
C HIS A 91 11.39 6.13 -4.72
N ARG A 92 11.91 7.36 -4.66
CA ARG A 92 11.20 8.51 -4.10
C ARG A 92 9.80 8.71 -4.70
N GLU A 93 9.68 8.58 -6.02
CA GLU A 93 8.40 8.72 -6.73
C GLU A 93 7.40 7.63 -6.34
N ILE A 94 7.86 6.39 -6.21
CA ILE A 94 7.04 5.27 -5.74
C ILE A 94 6.62 5.49 -4.29
N ALA A 95 7.53 5.95 -3.43
CA ALA A 95 7.21 6.26 -2.04
C ALA A 95 6.14 7.36 -1.92
N ILE A 96 6.24 8.43 -2.72
CA ILE A 96 5.22 9.50 -2.77
C ILE A 96 3.86 8.92 -3.17
N THR A 97 3.79 8.11 -4.22
CA THR A 97 2.54 7.49 -4.68
C THR A 97 1.95 6.56 -3.62
N LEU A 98 2.78 5.71 -3.01
CA LEU A 98 2.34 4.80 -1.94
C LEU A 98 1.87 5.56 -0.70
N TRP A 99 2.53 6.66 -0.32
CA TRP A 99 2.06 7.49 0.77
C TRP A 99 0.69 8.09 0.48
N LYS A 100 0.49 8.66 -0.72
CA LYS A 100 -0.81 9.19 -1.13
C LYS A 100 -1.90 8.13 -1.04
N LEU A 101 -1.57 6.90 -1.42
CA LEU A 101 -2.48 5.77 -1.30
C LEU A 101 -2.78 5.43 0.16
N VAL A 102 -1.77 5.16 0.98
CA VAL A 102 -1.99 4.74 2.36
C VAL A 102 -2.80 5.77 3.15
N PHE A 103 -2.54 7.06 2.93
CA PHE A 103 -3.23 8.15 3.60
C PHE A 103 -4.52 8.61 2.91
N THR A 104 -5.06 7.85 1.94
CA THR A 104 -6.30 8.20 1.22
C THR A 104 -7.49 8.42 2.17
N GLN A 105 -7.59 7.65 3.26
CA GLN A 105 -8.72 7.79 4.19
C GLN A 105 -8.47 8.74 5.37
N ASN A 106 -7.25 8.78 5.89
CA ASN A 106 -6.90 9.48 7.14
C ASN A 106 -5.57 10.24 6.98
N GLY A 107 -5.52 11.20 6.05
CA GLY A 107 -4.33 12.03 5.83
C GLY A 107 -4.08 13.01 6.99
N PRO A 108 -2.86 13.10 7.54
CA PRO A 108 -2.55 14.08 8.56
C PRO A 108 -2.46 15.49 7.96
N PRO A 109 -2.66 16.56 8.74
CA PRO A 109 -2.62 17.94 8.22
C PRO A 109 -1.29 18.35 7.58
N VAL A 110 -0.17 17.75 8.03
CA VAL A 110 1.19 18.02 7.50
C VAL A 110 1.50 17.24 6.23
N PHE A 111 0.59 16.36 5.78
CA PHE A 111 0.84 15.43 4.69
C PHE A 111 1.22 16.14 3.38
N ASP A 112 0.46 17.17 3.01
CA ASP A 112 0.70 17.90 1.76
C ASP A 112 2.06 18.61 1.76
N GLN A 113 2.47 19.16 2.90
CA GLN A 113 3.79 19.79 3.05
C GLN A 113 4.92 18.78 2.89
N TRP A 114 4.76 17.59 3.50
CA TRP A 114 5.71 16.49 3.36
C TRP A 114 5.83 16.02 1.90
N LEU A 115 4.71 15.83 1.22
CA LEU A 115 4.70 15.43 -0.19
C LEU A 115 5.33 16.48 -1.10
N ASN A 116 5.05 17.76 -0.86
CA ASN A 116 5.67 18.87 -1.60
C ASN A 116 7.18 18.90 -1.39
N PHE A 117 7.64 18.79 -0.14
CA PHE A 117 9.07 18.70 0.18
C PHE A 117 9.77 17.54 -0.54
N LEU A 118 9.17 16.35 -0.54
CA LEU A 118 9.71 15.21 -1.27
C LEU A 118 9.70 15.42 -2.79
N THR A 119 8.71 16.13 -3.31
CA THR A 119 8.58 16.42 -4.75
C THR A 119 9.65 17.41 -5.21
N GLU A 120 9.80 18.53 -4.50
CA GLU A 120 10.79 19.60 -4.75
C GLU A 120 12.23 19.08 -4.67
N ASN A 121 12.46 18.06 -3.83
CA ASN A 121 13.75 17.39 -3.68
C ASN A 121 14.96 18.29 -3.39
N PRO A 122 14.87 19.25 -2.45
CA PRO A 122 15.99 20.15 -2.16
C PRO A 122 17.26 19.38 -1.75
N LEU A 123 17.10 18.20 -1.14
CA LEU A 123 18.17 17.33 -0.65
C LEU A 123 18.66 16.28 -1.67
N ARG A 124 18.14 16.26 -2.90
CA ARG A 124 18.49 15.29 -3.98
C ARG A 124 18.43 13.82 -3.52
N ILE A 125 17.43 13.49 -2.72
CA ILE A 125 17.20 12.13 -2.22
C ILE A 125 16.72 11.26 -3.39
N LYS A 126 17.35 10.09 -3.57
CA LYS A 126 16.98 9.13 -4.62
C LYS A 126 15.93 8.11 -4.17
N GLY A 127 15.90 7.79 -2.87
CA GLY A 127 14.98 6.83 -2.31
C GLY A 127 14.71 7.01 -0.83
N ILE A 128 13.65 6.37 -0.37
CA ILE A 128 13.14 6.39 1.00
C ILE A 128 13.43 5.05 1.64
N SER A 129 14.19 5.06 2.74
CA SER A 129 14.45 3.85 3.53
C SER A 129 13.23 3.45 4.36
N ARG A 130 13.15 2.19 4.77
CA ARG A 130 12.14 1.71 5.72
C ARG A 130 12.17 2.48 7.05
N GLY A 131 13.36 2.89 7.50
CA GLY A 131 13.53 3.71 8.69
C GLY A 131 12.83 5.06 8.53
N THR A 132 13.12 5.78 7.44
CA THR A 132 12.47 7.06 7.11
C THR A 132 10.96 6.92 6.97
N TRP A 133 10.50 5.86 6.33
CA TRP A 133 9.07 5.55 6.21
C TRP A 133 8.41 5.38 7.57
N ASN A 134 8.97 4.56 8.46
CA ASN A 134 8.41 4.34 9.79
C ASN A 134 8.48 5.59 10.69
N MET A 135 9.56 6.37 10.56
CA MET A 135 9.72 7.63 11.30
C MET A 135 8.63 8.64 10.93
N PHE A 136 8.20 8.68 9.67
CA PHE A 136 7.09 9.54 9.27
C PHE A 136 5.83 9.22 10.07
N LEU A 137 5.41 7.94 10.14
CA LEU A 137 4.24 7.55 10.93
C LEU A 137 4.37 7.89 12.42
N LEU A 138 5.58 7.78 12.99
CA LEU A 138 5.84 8.14 14.38
C LEU A 138 5.76 9.66 14.61
N SER A 139 6.17 10.47 13.63
CA SER A 139 6.13 11.93 13.71
C SER A 139 4.72 12.55 13.62
N LEU A 140 3.72 11.73 13.26
CA LEU A 140 2.32 12.15 13.16
C LEU A 140 1.53 11.99 14.47
N ARG A 141 2.19 11.53 15.54
CA ARG A 141 1.60 11.36 16.88
C ARG A 141 1.76 12.60 17.74
#